data_AF-A0A965BBH4-F1
#
_entry.id   AF-A0A965BBH4-F1
#
_cell.length_a   1.000
_cell.length_b   1.000
_cell.length_c   1.000
_cell.angle_alpha   90.00
_cell.angle_beta   90.00
_cell.angle_gamma   90.00
#
_symmetry.space_group_name_H-M   'P 1'
#
loop_
_entity.id
_entity.type
_entity.pdbx_description
1 polymer ?
#
loop_
_entity_poly.entity_id
_entity_poly.type
_entity_poly.pdbx_seq_one_letter_code
_entity_poly.pdbx_strand_id
1 'polypeptide(L)'
;MRSGTAVMSSPTGSALGPGAFLDTGWLTVRPPPGRPVQVGLTRQWLYMHPPGRVTVRLTPPEGAVFQAGLALRPDSWETPEGDGVHFVVEVVPVDGPGGMRTLLFQRINPRAFVDERRWVDIRADLGEWAGRPIDLTLRTDPVDSVAYDWAGWGNPLVVVPVGVLRPPNGPQPPASIHTPRTWMIDQ
;
A
#
# COMPACT_ATOMS: atom_id res chain seq x y z
N MET A 1 1.43 -22.44 -7.93
CA MET A 1 0.75 -22.10 -6.66
C MET A 1 1.52 -20.95 -6.03
N ARG A 2 0.87 -19.83 -5.70
CA ARG A 2 1.52 -18.72 -4.99
C ARG A 2 1.48 -19.04 -3.49
N SER A 3 2.46 -19.77 -2.97
CA SER A 3 2.62 -19.95 -1.53
C SER A 3 3.57 -18.88 -1.01
N GLY A 4 3.04 -17.90 -0.29
CA GLY A 4 3.81 -16.98 0.52
C GLY A 4 3.34 -17.10 1.97
N THR A 5 4.27 -17.13 2.91
CA THR A 5 3.94 -17.07 4.33
C THR A 5 3.97 -15.60 4.74
N ALA A 6 2.90 -15.13 5.37
CA ALA A 6 2.83 -13.79 5.94
C ALA A 6 2.87 -13.88 7.46
N VAL A 7 3.69 -13.04 8.09
CA VAL A 7 3.72 -12.85 9.54
C VAL A 7 3.31 -11.41 9.82
N MET A 8 2.36 -11.24 10.73
CA MET A 8 1.78 -9.94 11.07
C MET A 8 1.89 -9.74 12.59
N SER A 9 2.34 -8.57 13.01
CA SER A 9 2.43 -8.22 14.44
C SER A 9 2.21 -6.73 14.69
N SER A 10 1.65 -6.40 15.86
CA SER A 10 1.50 -5.03 16.36
C SER A 10 1.87 -5.01 17.86
N PRO A 11 2.94 -4.30 18.28
CA PRO A 11 3.47 -4.34 19.65
C PRO A 11 2.66 -3.60 20.74
N THR A 12 1.61 -2.86 20.43
CA THR A 12 0.95 -1.96 21.41
C THR A 12 -0.58 -2.03 21.37
N GLY A 13 -1.19 -2.26 22.53
CA GLY A 13 -2.63 -2.12 22.76
C GLY A 13 -2.90 -1.72 24.21
N SER A 14 -3.83 -0.78 24.44
CA SER A 14 -4.97 -1.08 25.35
C SER A 14 -6.17 -0.10 25.29
N ALA A 15 -6.25 0.86 24.35
CA ALA A 15 -7.35 1.84 24.36
C ALA A 15 -8.54 1.56 23.40
N LEU A 16 -8.40 0.67 22.40
CA LEU A 16 -9.38 0.54 21.29
C LEU A 16 -10.01 -0.87 21.10
N GLY A 17 -9.80 -1.80 22.03
CA GLY A 17 -10.42 -3.13 22.00
C GLY A 17 -9.68 -4.19 21.17
N PRO A 18 -9.96 -5.49 21.40
CA PRO A 18 -9.06 -6.62 21.08
C PRO A 18 -8.96 -7.06 19.60
N GLY A 19 -9.51 -6.31 18.63
CA GLY A 19 -9.58 -6.74 17.23
C GLY A 19 -9.18 -5.72 16.16
N ALA A 20 -8.61 -4.55 16.51
CA ALA A 20 -8.63 -3.38 15.63
C ALA A 20 -7.25 -2.71 15.41
N PHE A 21 -6.16 -3.48 15.26
CA PHE A 21 -4.81 -2.90 15.08
C PHE A 21 -4.16 -3.27 13.75
N LEU A 22 -4.60 -4.39 13.18
CA LEU A 22 -4.30 -4.78 11.83
C LEU A 22 -5.55 -5.43 11.24
N ASP A 23 -6.03 -4.94 10.11
CA ASP A 23 -7.24 -5.43 9.48
C ASP A 23 -7.19 -5.25 7.96
N THR A 24 -8.00 -6.02 7.23
CA THR A 24 -8.18 -5.85 5.80
C THR A 24 -9.61 -5.45 5.50
N GLY A 25 -9.80 -4.48 4.62
CA GLY A 25 -11.14 -4.03 4.26
C GLY A 25 -11.13 -3.13 3.04
N TRP A 26 -12.09 -2.21 2.98
CA TRP A 26 -12.13 -1.18 1.96
C TRP A 26 -12.11 0.20 2.61
N LEU A 27 -11.23 1.08 2.15
CA LEU A 27 -11.24 2.48 2.56
C LEU A 27 -11.57 3.36 1.36
N THR A 28 -12.47 4.33 1.57
CA THR A 28 -12.71 5.40 0.62
C THR A 28 -12.04 6.68 1.13
N VAL A 29 -11.10 7.19 0.36
CA VAL A 29 -10.45 8.47 0.64
C VAL A 29 -11.00 9.50 -0.34
N ARG A 30 -11.84 10.42 0.14
CA ARG A 30 -12.40 11.50 -0.68
C ARG A 30 -11.63 12.80 -0.44
N PRO A 31 -11.10 13.46 -1.48
CA PRO A 31 -10.47 14.75 -1.31
C PRO A 31 -11.50 15.80 -0.87
N PRO A 32 -11.05 16.91 -0.24
CA PRO A 32 -11.93 18.03 0.10
C PRO A 32 -12.66 18.62 -1.13
N PRO A 33 -13.79 19.31 -0.92
CA PRO A 33 -14.50 20.02 -2.00
C PRO A 33 -13.56 20.95 -2.79
N GLY A 34 -13.74 21.02 -4.12
CA GLY A 34 -12.96 21.90 -4.99
C GLY A 34 -11.70 21.28 -5.62
N ARG A 35 -11.38 20.02 -5.30
CA ARG A 35 -10.36 19.22 -6.00
C ARG A 35 -11.04 18.22 -6.94
N PRO A 36 -10.53 18.00 -8.18
CA PRO A 36 -11.08 16.99 -9.07
C PRO A 36 -10.98 15.60 -8.43
N VAL A 37 -12.08 14.84 -8.48
CA VAL A 37 -12.11 13.45 -8.02
C VAL A 37 -11.25 12.60 -8.95
N GLN A 38 -10.20 12.01 -8.42
CA GLN A 38 -9.43 10.99 -9.13
C GLN A 38 -10.17 9.64 -9.05
N VAL A 39 -10.16 8.88 -10.15
CA VAL A 39 -10.68 7.49 -10.19
C VAL A 39 -9.91 6.65 -9.18
N GLY A 40 -10.58 5.74 -8.45
CA GLY A 40 -9.93 4.84 -7.47
C GLY A 40 -9.88 5.37 -6.03
N LEU A 41 -10.85 6.20 -5.64
CA LEU A 41 -11.01 6.68 -4.25
C LEU A 41 -11.19 5.56 -3.23
N THR A 42 -11.83 4.46 -3.65
CA THR A 42 -12.04 3.26 -2.83
C THR A 42 -11.01 2.21 -3.20
N ARG A 43 -10.26 1.72 -2.21
CA ARG A 43 -9.25 0.66 -2.39
C ARG A 43 -9.43 -0.42 -1.34
N GLN A 44 -9.05 -1.66 -1.68
CA GLN A 44 -8.77 -2.62 -0.62
C GLN A 44 -7.61 -2.05 0.18
N TRP A 45 -7.67 -2.15 1.49
CA TRP A 45 -6.60 -1.64 2.33
C TRP A 45 -6.21 -2.65 3.38
N LEU A 46 -4.95 -2.60 3.75
CA LEU A 46 -4.39 -3.20 4.93
C LEU A 46 -4.26 -2.08 5.96
N TYR A 47 -5.24 -2.00 6.86
CA TYR A 47 -5.20 -1.11 8.00
C TYR A 47 -4.08 -1.54 8.95
N MET A 48 -3.25 -0.58 9.37
CA MET A 48 -2.10 -0.81 10.26
C MET A 48 -1.90 0.41 11.16
N HIS A 49 -2.50 0.38 12.35
CA HIS A 49 -2.23 1.38 13.38
C HIS A 49 -0.76 1.24 13.85
N PRO A 50 0.00 2.34 13.99
CA PRO A 50 1.38 2.27 14.41
C PRO A 50 1.55 2.01 15.92
N PRO A 51 2.63 1.33 16.33
CA PRO A 51 3.51 0.51 15.51
C PRO A 51 2.82 -0.72 14.93
N GLY A 52 2.96 -0.92 13.62
CA GLY A 52 2.43 -2.06 12.89
C GLY A 52 3.46 -2.65 11.95
N ARG A 53 3.52 -3.99 11.84
CA ARG A 53 4.45 -4.70 10.96
C ARG A 53 3.78 -5.86 10.24
N VAL A 54 4.00 -5.96 8.94
CA VAL A 54 3.69 -7.14 8.13
C VAL A 54 4.90 -7.52 7.31
N THR A 55 5.32 -8.77 7.43
CA THR A 55 6.40 -9.34 6.62
C THR A 55 5.85 -10.46 5.76
N VAL A 56 6.18 -10.42 4.46
CA VAL A 56 5.87 -11.47 3.50
C VAL A 56 7.16 -11.96 2.87
N ARG A 57 7.36 -13.28 2.90
CA ARG A 57 8.45 -13.91 2.17
C ARG A 57 8.07 -14.11 0.72
N LEU A 58 8.90 -13.64 -0.21
CA LEU A 58 8.68 -13.79 -1.63
C LEU A 58 10.01 -13.80 -2.40
N THR A 59 9.97 -14.28 -3.64
CA THR A 59 11.06 -14.16 -4.60
C THR A 59 10.59 -13.23 -5.72
N PRO A 60 11.13 -11.99 -5.82
CA PRO A 60 10.70 -11.06 -6.85
C PRO A 60 11.12 -11.58 -8.24
N PRO A 61 10.26 -11.54 -9.26
CA PRO A 61 10.69 -11.71 -10.65
C PRO A 61 11.52 -10.51 -11.13
N GLU A 62 12.16 -10.65 -12.29
CA GLU A 62 12.84 -9.54 -12.96
C GLU A 62 11.87 -8.38 -13.23
N GLY A 63 12.33 -7.14 -12.99
CA GLY A 63 11.53 -5.93 -13.15
C GLY A 63 10.37 -5.78 -12.15
N ALA A 64 10.37 -6.55 -11.05
CA ALA A 64 9.36 -6.42 -10.02
C ALA A 64 9.40 -5.05 -9.33
N VAL A 65 8.22 -4.50 -9.05
CA VAL A 65 8.02 -3.26 -8.32
C VAL A 65 6.97 -3.50 -7.25
N PHE A 66 7.24 -3.08 -6.02
CA PHE A 66 6.22 -2.95 -4.99
C PHE A 66 5.47 -1.63 -5.18
N GLN A 67 4.14 -1.65 -5.12
CA GLN A 67 3.30 -0.46 -5.18
C GLN A 67 2.18 -0.52 -4.13
N ALA A 68 1.81 0.64 -3.62
CA ALA A 68 0.68 0.82 -2.70
C ALA A 68 0.23 2.28 -2.71
N GLY A 69 -0.97 2.55 -2.17
CA GLY A 69 -1.38 3.88 -1.74
C GLY A 69 -1.23 4.03 -0.23
N LEU A 70 -0.66 5.14 0.23
CA LEU A 70 -0.59 5.48 1.65
C LEU A 70 -1.75 6.40 2.01
N ALA A 71 -2.43 6.15 3.12
CA ALA A 71 -3.41 7.07 3.66
C ALA A 71 -3.65 6.83 5.16
N LEU A 72 -4.19 7.86 5.82
CA LEU A 72 -4.93 7.70 7.07
C LEU A 72 -6.43 7.81 6.79
N ARG A 73 -7.26 7.19 7.63
CA ARG A 73 -8.72 7.34 7.58
C ARG A 73 -9.11 8.83 7.54
N PRO A 74 -10.12 9.22 6.73
CA PRO A 74 -10.61 10.60 6.71
C PRO A 74 -10.97 11.18 8.07
N ASP A 75 -11.48 10.33 8.97
CA ASP A 75 -11.86 10.71 10.34
C ASP A 75 -10.68 11.24 11.18
N SER A 76 -9.42 10.99 10.79
CA SER A 76 -8.23 11.52 11.48
C SER A 76 -7.78 12.91 10.99
N TRP A 77 -8.38 13.45 9.94
CA TRP A 77 -7.87 14.66 9.29
C TRP A 77 -8.25 15.95 10.02
N GLU A 78 -9.29 15.92 10.83
CA GLU A 78 -9.85 17.09 11.52
C GLU A 78 -9.85 16.92 13.04
N THR A 79 -8.93 16.09 13.53
CA THR A 79 -8.75 15.84 14.96
C THR A 79 -7.99 16.99 15.64
N PRO A 80 -8.17 17.20 16.96
CA PRO A 80 -7.47 18.27 17.68
C PRO A 80 -5.95 18.13 17.65
N GLU A 81 -5.44 16.90 17.59
CA GLU A 81 -4.03 16.53 17.59
C GLU A 81 -3.76 15.40 16.58
N GLY A 82 -2.48 15.15 16.30
CA GLY A 82 -2.03 14.19 15.30
C GLY A 82 -0.83 14.75 14.53
N ASP A 83 0.27 14.02 14.57
CA ASP A 83 1.56 14.32 13.93
C ASP A 83 1.84 13.40 12.73
N GLY A 84 0.99 12.41 12.49
CA GLY A 84 1.00 11.56 11.31
C GLY A 84 1.88 10.33 11.47
N VAL A 85 2.03 9.58 10.38
CA VAL A 85 2.61 8.23 10.42
C VAL A 85 3.75 8.08 9.44
N HIS A 86 4.81 7.41 9.86
CA HIS A 86 5.87 6.94 8.96
C HIS A 86 5.46 5.60 8.34
N PHE A 87 5.39 5.57 7.00
CA PHE A 87 5.25 4.37 6.21
C PHE A 87 6.62 3.92 5.73
N VAL A 88 6.99 2.67 6.06
CA VAL A 88 8.31 2.13 5.74
C VAL A 88 8.17 0.84 4.95
N VAL A 89 8.98 0.70 3.90
CA VAL A 89 9.17 -0.55 3.15
C VAL A 89 10.61 -0.98 3.34
N GLU A 90 10.81 -2.19 3.87
CA GLU A 90 12.14 -2.77 4.11
C GLU A 90 12.25 -4.12 3.42
N VAL A 91 13.45 -4.46 2.96
CA VAL A 91 13.78 -5.79 2.44
C VAL A 91 14.97 -6.37 3.17
N VAL A 92 14.89 -7.66 3.49
CA VAL A 92 15.96 -8.43 4.08
C VAL A 92 16.20 -9.67 3.21
N PRO A 93 17.40 -9.88 2.63
CA PRO A 93 17.71 -11.12 1.95
C PRO A 93 17.57 -12.31 2.91
N VAL A 94 16.88 -13.36 2.47
CA VAL A 94 16.73 -14.59 3.28
C VAL A 94 18.00 -15.42 3.22
N ASP A 95 18.64 -15.44 2.05
CA ASP A 95 19.82 -16.25 1.79
C ASP A 95 21.07 -15.36 1.61
N GLY A 96 22.05 -15.58 2.50
CA GLY A 96 23.38 -15.00 2.43
C GLY A 96 23.60 -13.73 3.27
N PRO A 97 24.85 -13.22 3.33
CA PRO A 97 25.15 -12.00 4.03
C PRO A 97 24.51 -10.81 3.31
N GLY A 98 23.57 -10.17 3.98
CA GLY A 98 22.88 -8.98 3.48
C GLY A 98 22.16 -8.29 4.63
N GLY A 99 22.47 -7.01 4.85
CA GLY A 99 21.74 -6.21 5.83
C GLY A 99 20.36 -5.81 5.33
N MET A 100 19.49 -5.43 6.26
CA MET A 100 18.23 -4.77 5.95
C MET A 100 18.47 -3.55 5.04
N ARG A 101 17.58 -3.37 4.06
CA ARG A 101 17.54 -2.19 3.19
C ARG A 101 16.17 -1.53 3.27
N THR A 102 16.15 -0.23 3.52
CA THR A 102 14.94 0.58 3.49
C THR A 102 14.74 1.11 2.08
N LEU A 103 13.62 0.75 1.44
CA LEU A 103 13.27 1.18 0.08
C LEU A 103 12.37 2.41 0.08
N LEU A 104 11.59 2.59 1.15
CA LEU A 104 10.70 3.72 1.35
C LEU A 104 10.72 4.10 2.83
N PHE A 105 10.78 5.39 3.12
CA PHE A 105 10.51 5.98 4.42
C PHE A 105 9.75 7.29 4.18
N GLN A 106 8.42 7.26 4.31
CA GLN A 106 7.56 8.39 3.96
C GLN A 106 6.63 8.73 5.13
N ARG A 107 6.70 9.97 5.61
CA ARG A 107 5.72 10.49 6.56
C ARG A 107 4.47 10.98 5.83
N ILE A 108 3.29 10.69 6.37
CA ILE A 108 2.00 11.21 5.92
C ILE A 108 1.25 11.80 7.12
N ASN A 109 0.87 13.06 7.05
CA ASN A 109 0.12 13.83 8.03
C ASN A 109 -1.00 14.67 7.36
N PRO A 110 -2.15 14.06 7.04
CA PRO A 110 -3.26 14.72 6.36
C PRO A 110 -4.02 15.73 7.24
N ARG A 111 -3.77 15.73 8.55
CA ARG A 111 -4.24 16.77 9.48
C ARG A 111 -3.51 18.09 9.22
N ALA A 112 -2.18 18.05 9.18
CA ALA A 112 -1.36 19.23 8.92
C ALA A 112 -1.33 19.61 7.43
N PHE A 113 -1.42 18.64 6.53
CA PHE A 113 -1.24 18.84 5.09
C PHE A 113 -2.46 18.37 4.30
N VAL A 114 -3.30 19.33 3.88
CA VAL A 114 -4.53 19.07 3.13
C VAL A 114 -4.27 18.30 1.82
N ASP A 115 -3.10 18.49 1.20
CA ASP A 115 -2.70 17.79 -0.02
C ASP A 115 -2.48 16.28 0.16
N GLU A 116 -2.35 15.82 1.40
CA GLU A 116 -2.20 14.42 1.77
C GLU A 116 -3.53 13.77 2.13
N ARG A 117 -4.66 14.50 2.06
CA ARG A 117 -6.03 13.99 2.22
C ARG A 117 -6.50 13.20 1.00
N ARG A 118 -5.69 12.23 0.59
CA ARG A 118 -5.85 11.38 -0.61
C ARG A 118 -5.01 10.12 -0.44
N TRP A 119 -5.18 9.18 -1.36
CA TRP A 119 -4.16 8.14 -1.55
C TRP A 119 -2.87 8.78 -2.07
N VAL A 120 -1.78 8.60 -1.34
CA VAL A 120 -0.43 8.95 -1.79
C VAL A 120 0.21 7.70 -2.36
N ASP A 121 0.23 7.61 -3.70
CA ASP A 121 0.75 6.44 -4.41
C ASP A 121 2.27 6.38 -4.37
N ILE A 122 2.81 5.22 -4.02
CA ILE A 122 4.24 4.94 -3.97
C ILE A 122 4.62 3.76 -4.85
N ARG A 123 5.89 3.72 -5.24
CA ARG A 123 6.52 2.60 -5.94
C ARG A 123 7.92 2.41 -5.37
N ALA A 124 8.31 1.16 -5.11
CA ALA A 124 9.65 0.78 -4.70
C ALA A 124 10.16 -0.31 -5.65
N ASP A 125 11.32 -0.08 -6.24
CA ASP A 125 11.97 -1.04 -7.14
C ASP A 125 12.44 -2.26 -6.34
N LEU A 126 12.18 -3.46 -6.84
CA LEU A 126 12.65 -4.72 -6.27
C LEU A 126 13.68 -5.43 -7.16
N GLY A 127 14.12 -4.80 -8.25
CA GLY A 127 14.99 -5.39 -9.27
C GLY A 127 16.31 -5.92 -8.74
N GLU A 128 16.92 -5.27 -7.74
CA GLU A 128 18.17 -5.73 -7.09
C GLU A 128 18.02 -7.13 -6.46
N TRP A 129 16.80 -7.51 -6.08
CA TRP A 129 16.50 -8.79 -5.44
C TRP A 129 15.84 -9.81 -6.39
N ALA A 130 15.81 -9.54 -7.70
CA ALA A 130 15.22 -10.45 -8.67
C ALA A 130 15.82 -11.86 -8.56
N GLY A 131 14.96 -12.87 -8.54
CA GLY A 131 15.35 -14.28 -8.43
C GLY A 131 15.86 -14.71 -7.06
N ARG A 132 15.95 -13.81 -6.08
CA ARG A 132 16.44 -14.10 -4.72
C ARG A 132 15.30 -14.01 -3.69
N PRO A 133 15.18 -14.96 -2.76
CA PRO A 133 14.17 -14.87 -1.71
C PRO A 133 14.49 -13.71 -0.75
N ILE A 134 13.48 -12.90 -0.49
CA ILE A 134 13.52 -11.78 0.45
C ILE A 134 12.35 -11.85 1.43
N ASP A 135 12.56 -11.28 2.61
CA ASP A 135 11.50 -10.86 3.50
C ASP A 135 11.19 -9.39 3.21
N LEU A 136 10.05 -9.14 2.54
CA LEU A 136 9.52 -7.79 2.30
C LEU A 136 8.66 -7.38 3.49
N THR A 137 9.01 -6.29 4.15
CA THR A 137 8.31 -5.79 5.33
C THR A 137 7.67 -4.44 5.05
N LEU A 138 6.37 -4.33 5.35
CA LEU A 138 5.63 -3.09 5.44
C LEU A 138 5.51 -2.70 6.91
N ARG A 139 5.79 -1.43 7.24
CA ARG A 139 5.66 -0.91 8.60
C ARG A 139 4.93 0.42 8.65
N THR A 140 4.15 0.60 9.70
CA THR A 140 3.70 1.91 10.16
C THR A 140 4.37 2.18 11.49
N ASP A 141 5.12 3.28 11.58
CA ASP A 141 5.76 3.72 12.81
C ASP A 141 5.16 5.09 13.22
N PRO A 142 5.00 5.35 14.53
CA PRO A 142 4.57 6.68 14.97
C PRO A 142 5.65 7.72 14.61
N VAL A 143 5.26 8.99 14.59
CA VAL A 143 6.23 10.08 14.61
C VAL A 143 6.66 10.28 16.07
N ASP A 144 5.86 11.00 16.86
CA ASP A 144 6.03 11.16 18.31
C ASP A 144 4.82 10.59 19.08
N SER A 145 3.61 10.72 18.53
CA SER A 145 2.36 10.18 19.09
C SER A 145 1.78 9.06 18.24
N VAL A 146 0.85 8.29 18.80
CA VAL A 146 0.01 7.32 18.07
C VAL A 146 -1.45 7.79 17.94
N ALA A 147 -1.75 8.99 18.46
CA ALA A 147 -3.10 9.53 18.53
C ALA A 147 -3.64 9.78 17.11
N TYR A 148 -4.79 9.18 16.80
CA TYR A 148 -5.48 9.32 15.51
C TYR A 148 -4.68 8.83 14.30
N ASP A 149 -3.64 8.02 14.51
CA ASP A 149 -2.82 7.44 13.46
C ASP A 149 -3.47 6.22 12.79
N TRP A 150 -4.71 6.39 12.33
CA TRP A 150 -5.49 5.34 11.68
C TRP A 150 -5.02 5.13 10.24
N ALA A 151 -3.78 4.69 10.10
CA ALA A 151 -3.05 4.49 8.85
C ALA A 151 -3.34 3.15 8.18
N GLY A 152 -3.11 3.09 6.86
CA GLY A 152 -3.16 1.84 6.12
C GLY A 152 -2.56 1.93 4.73
N TRP A 153 -2.32 0.75 4.15
CA TRP A 153 -1.78 0.56 2.82
C TRP A 153 -2.91 0.15 1.87
N GLY A 154 -3.25 0.99 0.90
CA GLY A 154 -4.22 0.71 -0.16
C GLY A 154 -3.62 -0.13 -1.29
N ASN A 155 -4.20 -1.29 -1.56
CA ASN A 155 -3.82 -2.25 -2.60
C ASN A 155 -2.30 -2.54 -2.64
N PRO A 156 -1.66 -2.99 -1.54
CA PRO A 156 -0.25 -3.34 -1.56
C PRO A 156 -0.01 -4.54 -2.47
N LEU A 157 0.77 -4.35 -3.53
CA LEU A 157 0.97 -5.34 -4.59
C LEU A 157 2.43 -5.34 -5.06
N VAL A 158 2.96 -6.52 -5.35
CA VAL A 158 4.16 -6.68 -6.18
C VAL A 158 3.70 -6.94 -7.62
N VAL A 159 4.14 -6.09 -8.55
CA VAL A 159 3.77 -6.14 -9.96
C VAL A 159 5.01 -6.18 -10.85
N VAL A 160 4.85 -6.70 -12.06
CA VAL A 160 5.86 -6.59 -13.13
C VAL A 160 5.29 -5.65 -14.20
N PRO A 161 5.90 -4.50 -14.49
CA PRO A 161 5.45 -3.62 -15.56
C PRO A 161 5.49 -4.34 -16.90
N VAL A 162 4.37 -4.33 -17.64
CA VAL A 162 4.21 -5.02 -18.94
C VAL A 162 5.24 -4.55 -20.00
N GLY A 163 5.89 -3.40 -19.81
CA GLY A 163 6.98 -2.94 -20.67
C GLY A 163 8.23 -3.82 -20.63
N VAL A 164 8.47 -4.55 -19.54
CA VAL A 164 9.61 -5.45 -19.35
C VAL A 164 9.35 -6.85 -19.93
N LEU A 165 8.07 -7.25 -20.04
CA LEU A 165 7.66 -8.55 -20.60
C LEU A 165 7.49 -8.56 -22.12
N ARG A 166 7.74 -7.44 -22.81
CA ARG A 166 7.67 -7.36 -24.27
C ARG A 166 9.07 -7.55 -24.89
N PRO A 167 9.33 -8.65 -25.61
CA PRO A 167 10.33 -8.61 -26.66
C PRO A 167 9.98 -7.44 -27.61
N PRO A 168 10.97 -6.72 -28.17
CA PRO A 168 10.72 -5.59 -29.08
C PRO A 168 9.76 -5.90 -30.25
N ASN A 169 9.60 -7.18 -30.60
CA ASN A 169 8.77 -7.67 -31.71
C ASN A 169 7.61 -8.59 -31.29
N GLY A 170 7.10 -8.49 -30.05
CA GLY A 170 5.97 -9.31 -29.60
C GLY A 170 4.63 -8.93 -30.28
N PRO A 171 3.70 -9.88 -30.51
CA PRO A 171 2.38 -9.58 -31.06
C PRO A 171 1.63 -8.56 -30.21
N GLN A 172 1.05 -7.55 -30.85
CA GLN A 172 0.22 -6.56 -30.15
C GLN A 172 -1.07 -7.25 -29.69
N PRO A 173 -1.48 -7.11 -28.40
CA PRO A 173 -2.78 -7.63 -27.99
C PRO A 173 -3.89 -6.94 -28.79
N PRO A 174 -4.97 -7.65 -29.13
CA PRO A 174 -6.11 -7.03 -29.80
C PRO A 174 -6.61 -5.88 -28.94
N ALA A 175 -6.93 -4.75 -29.59
CA ALA A 175 -7.52 -3.60 -28.93
C ALA A 175 -8.68 -4.07 -28.04
N SER A 176 -8.68 -3.66 -26.77
CA SER A 176 -9.71 -4.03 -25.81
C SER A 176 -11.09 -3.83 -26.45
N ILE A 177 -11.86 -4.92 -26.53
CA ILE A 177 -13.23 -4.88 -27.05
C ILE A 177 -14.02 -3.97 -26.11
N HIS A 178 -14.35 -2.76 -26.60
CA HIS A 178 -15.41 -1.96 -26.01
C HIS A 178 -16.70 -2.76 -26.17
N THR A 179 -17.16 -3.44 -25.12
CA THR A 179 -18.53 -3.97 -25.11
C THR A 179 -19.48 -2.77 -25.03
N PRO A 180 -20.34 -2.53 -26.04
CA PRO A 180 -21.36 -1.49 -25.94
C PRO A 180 -22.39 -1.95 -24.90
N ARG A 181 -22.63 -1.15 -23.86
CA ARG A 181 -23.78 -1.35 -22.96
C ARG A 181 -25.05 -1.05 -23.73
N THR A 182 -25.73 -2.08 -24.21
CA THR A 182 -27.13 -1.97 -24.65
C THR A 182 -28.01 -2.29 -23.45
N TRP A 183 -28.73 -1.29 -22.94
CA TRP A 183 -29.86 -1.51 -22.05
C TRP A 183 -31.10 -1.71 -22.93
N MET A 184 -31.64 -2.92 -22.94
CA MET A 184 -33.03 -3.18 -23.32
C MET A 184 -33.73 -3.70 -22.08
N ILE A 185 -34.62 -2.90 -21.52
CA ILE A 185 -35.83 -3.41 -20.91
C ILE A 185 -36.93 -2.48 -21.42
N ASP A 186 -37.73 -3.04 -22.33
CA ASP A 186 -39.01 -2.48 -22.72
C ASP A 186 -40.10 -3.22 -21.95
N GLN A 187 -41.25 -2.54 -21.83
CA GLN A 187 -42.51 -2.86 -21.13
C GLN A 187 -42.61 -2.36 -19.68
#